data_AF-A0A1F9APB4-F1
#
_entry.id   AF-A0A1F9APB4-F1
#
_cell.length_a   1.000
_cell.length_b   1.000
_cell.length_c   1.000
_cell.angle_alpha   90.00
_cell.angle_beta   90.00
_cell.angle_gamma   90.00
#
_symmetry.space_group_name_H-M   'P 1'
#
loop_
_entity.id
_entity.type
_entity.pdbx_description
1 polymer ?
#
loop_
_entity_poly.entity_id
_entity_poly.type
_entity_poly.pdbx_seq_one_letter_code
_entity_poly.pdbx_strand_id
1 'polypeptide(L)'
;MFFERQNDFSSPKTDLWAYAAQINSELANLGKSITQMTSTDVRYVPFSNYYIPPGTVPWTKGAGNDPYITGITHAPNDDFLEILVGHFRDDSGEFYTMVQNVRHTHGDFPINRPDPGTVRISFDFSKAPFNFEKSRVLALNKLTGQVENVGLTHRDGDAGFLDIKLAAGDPFLFKYATGASFALR
;
A
#
# COMPACT_ATOMS: atom_id res chain seq x y z
N MET A 1 -17.97 -14.48 -15.26
CA MET A 1 -17.73 -14.70 -16.71
C MET A 1 -17.49 -13.35 -17.33
N PHE A 2 -16.49 -13.17 -18.22
CA PHE A 2 -16.17 -11.84 -18.77
C PHE A 2 -17.12 -11.37 -19.87
N PHE A 3 -17.73 -12.32 -20.58
CA PHE A 3 -18.70 -12.09 -21.64
C PHE A 3 -20.06 -12.64 -21.19
N GLU A 4 -21.17 -12.08 -21.67
CA GLU A 4 -22.51 -12.59 -21.32
C GLU A 4 -22.75 -14.04 -21.79
N ARG A 5 -22.04 -14.48 -22.84
CA ARG A 5 -22.09 -15.86 -23.36
C ARG A 5 -20.73 -16.52 -23.30
N GLN A 6 -20.71 -17.78 -22.84
CA GLN A 6 -19.49 -18.60 -22.75
C GLN A 6 -18.93 -18.88 -24.15
N ASN A 7 -17.61 -18.76 -24.31
CA ASN A 7 -16.87 -19.00 -25.56
C ASN A 7 -17.26 -18.12 -26.77
N ASP A 8 -17.95 -16.98 -26.55
CA ASP A 8 -18.26 -16.01 -27.60
C ASP A 8 -17.61 -14.64 -27.28
N PHE A 9 -16.46 -14.37 -27.88
CA PHE A 9 -15.73 -13.10 -27.71
C PHE A 9 -16.41 -11.89 -28.39
N SER A 10 -17.44 -12.13 -29.23
CA SER A 10 -18.24 -11.07 -29.85
C SER A 10 -19.45 -10.65 -29.01
N SER A 11 -19.79 -11.45 -27.98
CA SER A 11 -20.83 -11.15 -27.01
C SER A 11 -20.55 -9.83 -26.27
N PRO A 12 -21.60 -9.12 -25.77
CA PRO A 12 -21.39 -7.99 -24.87
C PRO A 12 -20.50 -8.38 -23.68
N LYS A 13 -19.67 -7.42 -23.27
CA LYS A 13 -18.76 -7.53 -22.13
C LYS A 13 -19.54 -7.26 -20.85
N THR A 14 -19.24 -8.02 -19.81
CA THR A 14 -19.77 -7.81 -18.46
C THR A 14 -18.94 -6.78 -17.70
N ASP A 15 -19.45 -6.31 -16.56
CA ASP A 15 -18.71 -5.43 -15.65
C ASP A 15 -17.39 -6.07 -15.19
N LEU A 16 -17.35 -7.39 -15.02
CA LEU A 16 -16.15 -8.12 -14.65
C LEU A 16 -15.01 -7.95 -15.67
N TRP A 17 -15.33 -7.81 -16.96
CA TRP A 17 -14.32 -7.51 -17.98
C TRP A 17 -13.74 -6.11 -17.80
N ALA A 18 -14.57 -5.12 -17.50
CA ALA A 18 -14.12 -3.76 -17.23
C ALA A 18 -13.22 -3.71 -15.98
N TYR A 19 -13.61 -4.40 -14.90
CA TYR A 19 -12.80 -4.52 -13.69
C TYR A 19 -11.44 -5.19 -13.97
N ALA A 20 -11.43 -6.31 -14.71
CA ALA A 20 -10.18 -6.98 -15.06
C ALA A 20 -9.27 -6.11 -15.95
N ALA A 21 -9.85 -5.38 -16.91
CA ALA A 21 -9.10 -4.46 -17.76
C ALA A 21 -8.46 -3.31 -16.93
N GLN A 22 -9.21 -2.77 -15.97
CA GLN A 22 -8.70 -1.75 -15.05
C GLN A 22 -7.54 -2.30 -14.19
N ILE A 23 -7.74 -3.46 -13.54
CA ILE A 23 -6.71 -4.11 -12.72
C ILE A 23 -5.44 -4.36 -13.55
N ASN A 24 -5.58 -4.85 -14.78
CA ASN A 24 -4.44 -5.08 -15.67
C ASN A 24 -3.68 -3.79 -15.99
N SER A 25 -4.40 -2.67 -16.21
CA SER A 25 -3.77 -1.37 -16.43
C SER A 25 -3.02 -0.88 -15.19
N GLU A 26 -3.61 -1.05 -14.00
CA GLU A 26 -2.97 -0.69 -12.73
C GLU A 26 -1.73 -1.55 -12.45
N LEU A 27 -1.83 -2.86 -12.69
CA LEU A 27 -0.73 -3.81 -12.54
C LEU A 27 0.38 -3.55 -13.57
N ALA A 28 0.07 -3.09 -14.78
CA ALA A 28 1.09 -2.71 -15.77
C ALA A 28 1.92 -1.50 -15.29
N ASN A 29 1.32 -0.60 -14.50
CA ASN A 29 2.01 0.53 -13.90
C ASN A 29 2.82 0.12 -12.66
N LEU A 30 2.21 -0.61 -11.72
CA LEU A 30 2.88 -1.07 -10.50
C LEU A 30 3.94 -2.14 -10.77
N GLY A 31 3.71 -3.02 -11.73
CA GLY A 31 4.54 -4.18 -12.03
C GLY A 31 5.96 -3.83 -12.46
N LYS A 32 6.16 -2.68 -13.11
CA LYS A 32 7.50 -2.15 -13.44
C LYS A 32 8.37 -1.93 -12.21
N SER A 33 7.75 -1.64 -11.07
CA SER A 33 8.45 -1.50 -9.81
C SER A 33 8.54 -2.82 -9.06
N ILE A 34 7.41 -3.51 -8.90
CA ILE A 34 7.32 -4.74 -8.09
C ILE A 34 8.27 -5.83 -8.59
N THR A 35 8.49 -5.93 -9.91
CA THR A 35 9.41 -6.92 -10.49
C THR A 35 10.89 -6.63 -10.25
N GLN A 36 11.22 -5.41 -9.83
CA GLN A 36 12.59 -4.95 -9.53
C GLN A 36 12.89 -4.98 -8.02
N MET A 37 12.00 -5.56 -7.21
CA MET A 37 12.10 -5.56 -5.76
C MET A 37 11.93 -6.96 -5.18
N THR A 38 12.67 -7.23 -4.12
CA THR A 38 12.54 -8.44 -3.30
C THR A 38 11.70 -8.13 -2.07
N SER A 39 10.64 -8.91 -1.84
CA SER A 39 9.87 -8.83 -0.59
C SER A 39 10.74 -9.26 0.59
N THR A 40 10.81 -8.43 1.62
CA THR A 40 11.56 -8.71 2.85
C THR A 40 10.66 -9.16 3.99
N ASP A 41 9.39 -8.75 3.98
CA ASP A 41 8.43 -9.07 5.03
C ASP A 41 6.99 -8.76 4.59
N VAL A 42 6.01 -9.46 5.16
CA VAL A 42 4.58 -9.19 4.98
C VAL A 42 3.89 -9.28 6.33
N ARG A 43 3.14 -8.25 6.68
CA ARG A 43 2.50 -8.10 7.99
C ARG A 43 1.05 -7.67 7.87
N TYR A 44 0.30 -7.90 8.93
CA TYR A 44 -1.10 -7.53 9.04
C TYR A 44 -1.31 -6.52 10.16
N VAL A 45 -2.06 -5.45 9.92
CA VAL A 45 -2.55 -4.55 10.96
C VAL A 45 -4.01 -4.91 11.20
N PRO A 46 -4.32 -5.73 12.20
CA PRO A 46 -5.71 -6.09 12.51
C PRO A 46 -6.41 -4.93 13.22
N PHE A 47 -7.73 -4.86 13.09
CA PHE A 47 -8.52 -3.98 13.98
C PHE A 47 -8.52 -4.54 15.42
N SER A 48 -8.48 -5.87 15.53
CA SER A 48 -8.43 -6.60 16.79
C SER A 48 -7.70 -7.93 16.61
N ASN A 49 -6.92 -8.33 17.62
CA ASN A 49 -6.12 -9.56 17.58
C ASN A 49 -6.95 -10.85 17.39
N TYR A 50 -8.27 -10.80 17.55
CA TYR A 50 -9.16 -11.92 17.26
C TYR A 50 -9.39 -12.17 15.76
N TYR A 51 -9.10 -11.21 14.90
CA TYR A 51 -9.41 -11.24 13.46
C TYR A 51 -8.16 -11.31 12.58
N ILE A 52 -7.03 -11.72 13.14
CA ILE A 52 -5.79 -11.94 12.37
C ILE A 52 -5.97 -13.20 11.49
N PRO A 53 -5.86 -13.11 10.15
CA PRO A 53 -5.97 -14.28 9.29
C PRO A 53 -4.90 -15.33 9.62
N PRO A 54 -5.23 -16.63 9.60
CA PRO A 54 -4.26 -17.70 9.84
C PRO A 54 -3.02 -17.57 8.95
N GLY A 55 -1.84 -17.77 9.54
CA GLY A 55 -0.57 -17.67 8.82
C GLY A 55 -0.03 -16.25 8.62
N THR A 56 -0.75 -15.23 9.09
CA THR A 56 -0.23 -13.85 9.10
C THR A 56 0.36 -13.49 10.45
N VAL A 57 1.25 -12.48 10.47
CA VAL A 57 1.85 -11.96 11.70
C VAL A 57 1.48 -10.48 11.84
N PRO A 58 1.05 -10.05 13.04
CA PRO A 58 0.80 -8.63 13.29
C PRO A 58 2.00 -7.75 12.96
N TRP A 59 1.74 -6.59 12.40
CA TRP A 59 2.75 -5.58 12.15
C TRP A 59 3.28 -5.03 13.48
N THR A 60 4.59 -4.82 13.52
CA THR A 60 5.27 -4.16 14.64
C THR A 60 6.36 -3.25 14.09
N LYS A 61 6.74 -2.22 14.87
CA LYS A 61 7.82 -1.31 14.50
C LYS A 61 9.11 -2.11 14.21
N GLY A 62 9.75 -1.82 13.07
CA GLY A 62 10.94 -2.54 12.61
C GLY A 62 10.66 -3.73 11.69
N ALA A 63 9.40 -4.06 11.40
CA ALA A 63 9.05 -5.04 10.38
C ALA A 63 9.71 -4.71 9.02
N GLY A 64 10.12 -5.74 8.27
CA GLY A 64 10.87 -5.54 7.02
C GLY A 64 12.27 -4.94 7.18
N ASN A 65 12.78 -4.84 8.41
CA ASN A 65 13.95 -4.04 8.80
C ASN A 65 13.77 -2.55 8.47
N ASP A 66 12.52 -2.07 8.41
CA ASP A 66 12.22 -0.66 8.16
C ASP A 66 12.61 0.20 9.38
N PRO A 67 13.48 1.20 9.22
CA PRO A 67 14.00 1.96 10.35
C PRO A 67 13.15 3.18 10.74
N TYR A 68 12.19 3.61 9.90
CA TYR A 68 11.55 4.93 10.06
C TYR A 68 10.05 4.88 10.30
N ILE A 69 9.33 3.83 9.87
CA ILE A 69 7.91 3.68 10.20
C ILE A 69 7.78 3.34 11.69
N THR A 70 7.07 4.18 12.42
CA THR A 70 6.81 4.02 13.85
C THR A 70 5.41 3.51 14.15
N GLY A 71 4.48 3.64 13.21
CA GLY A 71 3.12 3.12 13.34
C GLY A 71 2.38 3.06 12.01
N ILE A 72 1.57 2.02 11.84
CA ILE A 72 0.58 1.91 10.77
C ILE A 72 -0.75 1.60 11.45
N THR A 73 -1.75 2.42 11.23
CA THR A 73 -3.06 2.32 11.87
C THR A 73 -4.15 2.87 10.95
N HIS A 74 -5.40 2.62 11.28
CA HIS A 74 -6.51 3.40 10.74
C HIS A 74 -6.44 4.85 11.24
N ALA A 75 -6.85 5.80 10.41
CA ALA A 75 -7.08 7.17 10.85
C ALA A 75 -8.31 7.23 11.78
N PRO A 76 -8.51 8.33 12.54
CA PRO A 76 -9.68 8.47 13.39
C PRO A 76 -10.99 8.24 12.62
N ASN A 77 -11.92 7.48 13.21
CA ASN A 77 -13.23 7.09 12.67
C ASN A 77 -13.23 5.94 11.63
N ASP A 78 -12.09 5.27 11.42
CA ASP A 78 -11.96 4.10 10.55
C ASP A 78 -11.69 2.80 11.36
N ASP A 79 -12.28 2.66 12.55
CA ASP A 79 -11.93 1.68 13.60
C ASP A 79 -11.99 0.20 13.19
N PHE A 80 -12.64 -0.13 12.07
CA PHE A 80 -12.75 -1.49 11.51
C PHE A 80 -11.86 -1.71 10.28
N LEU A 81 -11.00 -0.76 9.94
CA LEU A 81 -10.05 -0.93 8.84
C LEU A 81 -8.90 -1.84 9.27
N GLU A 82 -8.74 -2.91 8.53
CA GLU A 82 -7.55 -3.77 8.59
C GLU A 82 -6.65 -3.47 7.40
N ILE A 83 -5.34 -3.69 7.56
CA ILE A 83 -4.34 -3.24 6.58
C ILE A 83 -3.34 -4.37 6.34
N LEU A 84 -3.10 -4.70 5.08
CA LEU A 84 -1.96 -5.55 4.70
C LEU A 84 -0.76 -4.66 4.40
N VAL A 85 0.41 -5.03 4.92
CA VAL A 85 1.65 -4.29 4.77
C VAL A 85 2.70 -5.20 4.16
N GLY A 86 3.19 -4.84 2.98
CA GLY A 86 4.34 -5.48 2.34
C GLY A 86 5.57 -4.59 2.45
N HIS A 87 6.70 -5.16 2.83
CA HIS A 87 7.99 -4.49 2.83
C HIS A 87 8.88 -5.09 1.74
N PHE A 88 9.63 -4.23 1.05
CA PHE A 88 10.47 -4.63 -0.07
C PHE A 88 11.79 -3.87 -0.09
N ARG A 89 12.77 -4.45 -0.79
CA ARG A 89 14.01 -3.78 -1.16
C ARG A 89 14.30 -3.93 -2.64
N ASP A 90 14.82 -2.90 -3.26
CA ASP A 90 15.42 -3.01 -4.60
C ASP A 90 16.90 -3.42 -4.53
N ASP A 91 17.51 -3.66 -5.69
CA ASP A 91 18.92 -4.04 -5.81
C ASP A 91 19.91 -2.97 -5.31
N SER A 92 19.46 -1.72 -5.17
CA SER A 92 20.25 -0.63 -4.58
C SER A 92 20.12 -0.54 -3.06
N GLY A 93 19.28 -1.41 -2.46
CA GLY A 93 19.06 -1.48 -1.03
C GLY A 93 18.03 -0.48 -0.50
N GLU A 94 17.31 0.22 -1.39
CA GLU A 94 16.29 1.20 -1.00
C GLU A 94 15.06 0.50 -0.41
N PHE A 95 14.43 1.17 0.55
CA PHE A 95 13.26 0.64 1.25
C PHE A 95 11.96 1.07 0.58
N TYR A 96 11.09 0.09 0.35
CA TYR A 96 9.74 0.32 -0.13
C TYR A 96 8.75 -0.33 0.82
N THR A 97 7.62 0.35 1.03
CA THR A 97 6.50 -0.18 1.77
C THR A 97 5.23 -0.04 0.93
N MET A 98 4.45 -1.11 0.87
CA MET A 98 3.11 -1.10 0.31
C MET A 98 2.12 -1.31 1.44
N VAL A 99 1.13 -0.43 1.55
CA VAL A 99 -0.03 -0.65 2.42
C VAL A 99 -1.26 -0.88 1.55
N GLN A 100 -2.16 -1.76 1.97
CA GLN A 100 -3.38 -2.06 1.25
C GLN A 100 -4.57 -2.08 2.20
N ASN A 101 -5.66 -1.41 1.80
CA ASN A 101 -6.95 -1.59 2.45
C ASN A 101 -7.51 -2.96 2.06
N VAL A 102 -7.61 -3.89 3.01
CA VAL A 102 -8.05 -5.27 2.72
C VAL A 102 -9.56 -5.44 2.66
N ARG A 103 -10.35 -4.36 2.77
CA ARG A 103 -11.81 -4.45 2.60
C ARG A 103 -12.17 -4.98 1.21
N HIS A 104 -13.18 -5.84 1.10
CA HIS A 104 -13.79 -6.28 -0.16
C HIS A 104 -15.17 -6.88 0.08
N THR A 105 -16.05 -6.88 -0.94
CA THR A 105 -17.46 -7.31 -0.84
C THR A 105 -17.71 -8.82 -0.70
N HIS A 106 -16.65 -9.61 -0.55
CA HIS A 106 -16.70 -11.06 -0.48
C HIS A 106 -15.87 -11.62 0.70
N GLY A 107 -15.55 -10.76 1.66
CA GLY A 107 -14.84 -11.15 2.88
C GLY A 107 -15.80 -11.55 3.98
N ASP A 108 -15.23 -11.87 5.14
CA ASP A 108 -15.98 -11.96 6.39
C ASP A 108 -15.85 -10.66 7.19
N PHE A 109 -16.59 -10.53 8.28
CA PHE A 109 -16.41 -9.42 9.21
C PHE A 109 -14.96 -9.38 9.74
N PRO A 110 -14.31 -8.20 9.83
CA PRO A 110 -14.85 -6.84 9.60
C PRO A 110 -14.67 -6.31 8.17
N ILE A 111 -13.98 -7.05 7.31
CA ILE A 111 -13.49 -6.56 6.00
C ILE A 111 -14.54 -6.64 4.88
N ASN A 112 -15.69 -7.27 5.12
CA ASN A 112 -16.79 -7.38 4.14
C ASN A 112 -17.52 -6.05 3.88
N ARG A 113 -16.83 -5.08 3.28
CA ARG A 113 -17.41 -3.78 2.95
C ARG A 113 -16.75 -3.19 1.68
N PRO A 114 -17.48 -2.37 0.90
CA PRO A 114 -16.92 -1.72 -0.30
C PRO A 114 -16.35 -0.33 -0.03
N ASP A 115 -16.53 0.22 1.17
CA ASP A 115 -16.20 1.61 1.47
C ASP A 115 -14.69 1.83 1.61
N PRO A 116 -14.19 3.00 1.16
CA PRO A 116 -12.80 3.37 1.35
C PRO A 116 -12.47 3.51 2.84
N GLY A 117 -11.23 3.25 3.20
CA GLY A 117 -10.68 3.47 4.53
C GLY A 117 -9.46 4.38 4.47
N THR A 118 -9.21 5.11 5.56
CA THR A 118 -8.04 5.98 5.66
C THR A 118 -6.96 5.32 6.50
N VAL A 119 -5.81 5.06 5.88
CA VAL A 119 -4.61 4.53 6.56
C VAL A 119 -3.74 5.69 7.02
N ARG A 120 -3.34 5.69 8.29
CA ARG A 120 -2.35 6.59 8.86
C ARG A 120 -1.02 5.86 9.02
N ILE A 121 0.02 6.40 8.40
CA ILE A 121 1.40 5.94 8.55
C ILE A 121 2.19 7.02 9.30
N SER A 122 2.79 6.64 10.43
CA SER A 122 3.61 7.53 11.26
C SER A 122 5.09 7.24 11.06
N PHE A 123 5.89 8.29 11.01
CA PHE A 123 7.32 8.25 10.74
C PHE A 123 8.11 8.96 11.83
N ASP A 124 9.36 8.51 12.03
CA ASP A 124 10.37 9.18 12.84
C ASP A 124 11.70 9.13 12.08
N PHE A 125 12.12 10.28 11.55
CA PHE A 125 13.37 10.42 10.79
C PHE A 125 14.52 10.98 11.64
N SER A 126 14.44 10.95 12.97
CA SER A 126 15.48 11.46 13.87
C SER A 126 16.85 10.79 13.66
N LYS A 127 16.85 9.56 13.14
CA LYS A 127 18.05 8.79 12.81
C LYS A 127 18.35 8.72 11.31
N ALA A 128 17.61 9.45 10.49
CA ALA A 128 17.83 9.45 9.05
C ALA A 128 19.13 10.22 8.70
N PRO A 129 19.84 9.81 7.62
CA PRO A 129 20.98 10.55 7.09
C PRO A 129 20.65 12.03 6.80
N PHE A 130 21.66 12.89 6.80
CA PHE A 130 21.45 14.33 6.58
C PHE A 130 20.83 14.67 5.21
N ASN A 131 21.05 13.84 4.18
CA ASN A 131 20.53 14.02 2.83
C ASN A 131 19.11 13.45 2.62
N PHE A 132 18.47 12.92 3.67
CA PHE A 132 17.09 12.45 3.60
C PHE A 132 16.12 13.63 3.59
N GLU A 133 15.17 13.65 2.66
CA GLU A 133 14.10 14.63 2.72
C GLU A 133 12.96 14.13 3.63
N LYS A 134 12.92 14.68 4.84
CA LYS A 134 12.08 14.19 5.94
C LYS A 134 10.63 14.68 5.91
N SER A 135 10.28 15.56 4.96
CA SER A 135 8.95 16.16 4.83
C SER A 135 8.04 15.44 3.82
N ARG A 136 8.55 14.41 3.13
CA ARG A 136 7.80 13.69 2.09
C ARG A 136 8.26 12.25 1.90
N VAL A 137 7.39 11.47 1.27
CA VAL A 137 7.72 10.19 0.65
C VAL A 137 7.51 10.28 -0.86
N LEU A 138 8.10 9.35 -1.60
CA LEU A 138 7.82 9.17 -3.03
C LEU A 138 6.83 8.03 -3.17
N ALA A 139 5.72 8.23 -3.88
CA ALA A 139 4.71 7.20 -4.10
C ALA A 139 4.55 6.91 -5.60
N LEU A 140 4.34 5.64 -5.96
CA LEU A 140 4.02 5.27 -7.33
C LEU A 140 2.50 5.29 -7.52
N ASN A 141 2.01 6.21 -8.35
CA ASN A 141 0.59 6.28 -8.66
C ASN A 141 0.21 5.12 -9.60
N LYS A 142 -0.63 4.21 -9.11
CA LYS A 142 -1.06 3.01 -9.86
C LYS A 142 -1.87 3.34 -11.13
N LEU A 143 -2.56 4.48 -11.18
CA LEU A 143 -3.38 4.88 -12.31
C LEU A 143 -2.55 5.51 -13.43
N THR A 144 -1.54 6.30 -13.08
CA THR A 144 -0.74 7.07 -14.05
C THR A 144 0.64 6.47 -14.32
N GLY A 145 1.13 5.59 -13.44
CA GLY A 145 2.49 5.07 -13.47
C GLY A 145 3.57 6.11 -13.13
N GLN A 146 3.17 7.29 -12.65
CA GLN A 146 4.09 8.37 -12.29
C GLN A 146 4.49 8.31 -10.82
N VAL A 147 5.71 8.78 -10.53
CA VAL A 147 6.19 8.95 -9.16
C VAL A 147 5.77 10.33 -8.66
N GLU A 148 5.09 10.35 -7.52
CA GLU A 148 4.54 11.55 -6.91
C GLU A 148 5.22 11.84 -5.57
N ASN A 149 5.38 13.13 -5.27
CA ASN A 149 5.83 13.58 -3.97
C ASN A 149 4.62 13.69 -3.04
N VAL A 150 4.60 12.89 -1.97
CA VAL A 150 3.52 12.91 -1.00
C VAL A 150 4.03 13.52 0.30
N GLY A 151 3.57 14.74 0.59
CA GLY A 151 3.97 15.49 1.78
C GLY A 151 3.46 14.87 3.07
N LEU A 152 4.24 14.99 4.14
CA LEU A 152 3.89 14.55 5.48
C LEU A 152 3.29 15.71 6.28
N THR A 153 2.31 15.40 7.12
CA THR A 153 1.88 16.30 8.18
C THR A 153 2.91 16.24 9.31
N HIS A 154 3.63 17.33 9.52
CA HIS A 154 4.61 17.45 10.60
C HIS A 154 3.91 17.48 11.97
N ARG A 155 4.53 16.86 12.97
CA ARG A 155 4.16 17.02 14.38
C ARG A 155 5.21 17.84 15.11
N ASP A 156 6.32 17.19 15.48
CA ASP A 156 7.44 17.77 16.21
C ASP A 156 8.77 17.21 15.66
N GLY A 157 9.77 18.07 15.52
CA GLY A 157 11.11 17.67 15.04
C GLY A 157 11.07 16.90 13.72
N ASP A 158 11.69 15.72 13.72
CA ASP A 158 11.78 14.83 12.56
C ASP A 158 10.62 13.80 12.48
N ALA A 159 9.58 13.97 13.30
CA ALA A 159 8.40 13.10 13.30
C ALA A 159 7.25 13.71 12.48
N GLY A 160 6.56 12.83 11.76
CA GLY A 160 5.42 13.20 10.93
C GLY A 160 4.51 12.02 10.65
N PHE A 161 3.40 12.28 9.97
CA PHE A 161 2.50 11.22 9.52
C PHE A 161 1.89 11.55 8.15
N LEU A 162 1.37 10.52 7.51
CA LEU A 162 0.62 10.61 6.27
C LEU A 162 -0.71 9.88 6.44
N ASP A 163 -1.81 10.55 6.08
CA ASP A 163 -3.14 9.94 5.98
C ASP A 163 -3.48 9.71 4.51
N ILE A 164 -3.86 8.48 4.18
CA ILE A 164 -4.11 8.03 2.80
C ILE A 164 -5.46 7.37 2.74
N LYS A 165 -6.36 7.95 1.94
CA LYS A 165 -7.66 7.34 1.67
C LYS A 165 -7.52 6.31 0.55
N LEU A 166 -7.82 5.06 0.85
CA LEU A 166 -7.72 3.92 -0.08
C LEU A 166 -9.09 3.29 -0.28
N ALA A 167 -9.48 3.07 -1.54
CA ALA A 167 -10.66 2.25 -1.82
C ALA A 167 -10.48 0.81 -1.31
N ALA A 168 -11.58 0.08 -1.20
CA ALA A 168 -11.54 -1.34 -0.87
C ALA A 168 -10.62 -2.10 -1.86
N GLY A 169 -9.60 -2.79 -1.34
CA GLY A 169 -8.60 -3.51 -2.13
C GLY A 169 -7.45 -2.66 -2.67
N ASP A 170 -7.49 -1.33 -2.55
CA ASP A 170 -6.49 -0.45 -3.15
C ASP A 170 -5.14 -0.48 -2.41
N PRO A 171 -4.02 -0.59 -3.14
CA PRO A 171 -2.68 -0.45 -2.57
C PRO A 171 -2.13 0.97 -2.69
N PHE A 172 -1.20 1.31 -1.80
CA PHE A 172 -0.33 2.47 -1.87
C PHE A 172 1.12 2.05 -1.66
N LEU A 173 1.92 2.13 -2.72
CA LEU A 173 3.35 1.80 -2.73
C LEU A 173 4.17 3.08 -2.64
N PHE A 174 5.06 3.16 -1.65
CA PHE A 174 5.95 4.29 -1.48
C PHE A 174 7.36 3.88 -1.05
N LYS A 175 8.31 4.82 -1.23
CA LYS A 175 9.66 4.79 -0.66
C LYS A 175 10.01 6.12 -0.01
N TYR A 176 11.08 6.16 0.75
CA TYR A 176 11.61 7.41 1.29
C TYR A 176 12.24 8.29 0.21
N ALA A 177 12.18 9.61 0.38
CA ALA A 177 12.84 10.57 -0.50
C ALA A 177 14.34 10.68 -0.18
N THR A 178 15.09 9.64 -0.54
CA THR A 178 16.54 9.50 -0.28
C THR A 178 17.42 10.21 -1.33
N GLY A 179 16.81 10.66 -2.43
CA GLY A 179 17.48 11.12 -3.65
C GLY A 179 17.73 10.01 -4.69
N ALA A 180 17.65 8.73 -4.30
CA ALA A 180 17.74 7.62 -5.25
C ALA A 180 16.42 7.46 -6.04
N SER A 181 16.54 7.10 -7.32
CA SER A 181 15.39 6.88 -8.20
C SER A 181 14.44 5.80 -7.66
N PHE A 182 13.17 5.88 -8.07
CA PHE A 182 12.20 4.82 -7.84
C PHE A 182 12.52 3.64 -8.77
N ALA A 183 12.43 2.40 -8.29
CA ALA A 183 12.61 1.21 -9.10
C ALA A 183 11.49 1.11 -10.14
N LEU A 184 11.79 1.33 -11.43
CA LEU A 184 10.80 1.39 -12.53
C LEU A 184 11.31 0.77 -13.85
N ARG A 185 12.40 0.01 -13.80
CA ARG A 185 13.10 -0.48 -15.01
C ARG A 185 12.33 -1.59 -15.72
#